data_AF-U3U747-F1
#
_entry.id   AF-U3U747-F1
#
_cell.length_a   1.000
_cell.length_b   1.000
_cell.length_c   1.000
_cell.angle_alpha   90.00
_cell.angle_beta   90.00
_cell.angle_gamma   90.00
#
_symmetry.space_group_name_H-M   'P 1'
#
loop_
_entity.id
_entity.type
_entity.pdbx_description
1 polymer ?
#
loop_
_entity_poly.entity_id
_entity_poly.type
_entity_poly.pdbx_seq_one_letter_code
_entity_poly.pdbx_strand_id
1 'polypeptide(L)' 'MARFFSEMRDVTDSNYRDNKRALSAILFLANIGKDRHDAEFSELTTDERKALICAMNNLKAVVSLFPKRMTLSN' A
#
# COMPACT_ATOMS: atom_id res chain seq x y z
N MET A 1 -2.07 4.37 -10.00
CA MET A 1 -0.88 3.79 -9.33
C MET A 1 0.19 4.82 -9.06
N ALA A 2 0.79 5.49 -10.05
CA ALA A 2 1.83 6.51 -9.81
C ALA A 2 1.37 7.62 -8.83
N ARG A 3 0.15 8.15 -9.00
CA ARG A 3 -0.44 9.13 -8.09
C ARG A 3 -0.62 8.60 -6.65
N PHE A 4 -1.03 7.34 -6.48
CA PHE A 4 -1.15 6.71 -5.17
C PHE A 4 0.20 6.61 -4.46
N PHE A 5 1.26 6.23 -5.19
CA PHE A 5 2.62 6.21 -4.61
C PHE A 5 3.08 7.62 -4.24
N SER A 6 2.78 8.62 -5.07
CA SER A 6 3.11 10.01 -4.78
C SER A 6 2.38 10.53 -3.53
N GLU A 7 1.08 10.24 -3.39
CA GLU A 7 0.29 10.63 -2.22
C GLU A 7 0.77 9.89 -0.95
N MET A 8 1.11 8.60 -1.05
CA MET A 8 1.60 7.82 0.10
C MET A 8 3.03 8.17 0.52
N ARG A 9 3.83 8.74 -0.40
CA ARG A 9 5.19 9.26 -0.14
C ARG A 9 5.22 10.77 0.01
N ASP A 10 4.07 11.43 0.12
CA ASP A 10 3.99 12.87 0.29
C ASP A 10 4.51 13.26 1.68
N VAL A 11 5.69 13.88 1.70
CA VAL A 11 6.34 14.35 2.92
C VAL A 11 5.62 15.54 3.58
N THR A 12 4.71 16.19 2.84
CA THR A 12 3.91 17.31 3.35
C THR A 12 2.68 16.85 4.13
N ASP A 13 2.31 15.57 4.00
CA ASP A 13 1.22 14.97 4.78
C ASP A 13 1.69 14.72 6.22
N SER A 14 0.86 15.12 7.19
CA SER A 14 1.08 14.85 8.61
C SER A 14 1.16 13.34 8.90
N ASN A 15 0.51 12.52 8.06
CA ASN A 15 0.49 11.06 8.15
C ASN A 15 1.58 10.40 7.30
N TYR A 16 2.55 11.14 6.74
CA TYR A 16 3.61 10.61 5.87
C TYR A 16 4.28 9.33 6.40
N ARG A 17 4.57 9.26 7.70
CA ARG A 17 5.20 8.07 8.33
C ARG A 17 4.30 6.84 8.27
N ASP A 18 3.02 7.01 8.53
CA ASP A 18 2.03 5.92 8.51
C ASP A 18 1.66 5.53 7.09
N ASN A 19 1.56 6.51 6.19
CA ASN A 19 1.40 6.28 4.75
C ASN A 19 2.59 5.51 4.17
N LYS A 20 3.84 5.89 4.50
CA LYS A 20 5.04 5.15 4.07
C LYS A 20 5.03 3.73 4.61
N ARG A 21 4.67 3.52 5.88
CA ARG A 21 4.54 2.18 6.48
C ARG A 21 3.46 1.35 5.80
N ALA A 22 2.29 1.92 5.54
CA ALA A 22 1.20 1.24 4.85
C ALA A 22 1.61 0.86 3.42
N LEU A 23 2.30 1.75 2.70
CA LEU A 23 2.83 1.46 1.37
C LEU A 23 3.84 0.30 1.41
N SER A 24 4.79 0.31 2.35
CA SER A 24 5.72 -0.81 2.55
C SER A 24 5.01 -2.12 2.88
N ALA A 25 3.94 -2.09 3.67
CA ALA A 25 3.15 -3.28 3.98
C ALA A 25 2.39 -3.82 2.75
N ILE A 26 1.83 -2.94 1.91
CA ILE A 26 1.19 -3.32 0.64
C ILE A 26 2.21 -3.94 -0.32
N LEU A 27 3.40 -3.35 -0.44
CA LEU A 27 4.49 -3.88 -1.27
C LEU A 27 4.97 -5.24 -0.74
N PHE A 28 5.09 -5.38 0.57
CA PHE A 28 5.42 -6.67 1.21
C PHE A 28 4.36 -7.73 0.92
N LEU A 29 3.07 -7.39 1.02
CA LEU A 29 1.96 -8.30 0.70
C LEU A 29 1.96 -8.72 -0.77
N ALA A 30 2.43 -7.84 -1.66
CA ALA A 30 2.63 -8.11 -3.07
C ALA A 30 3.88 -8.97 -3.37
N ASN A 31 4.58 -9.46 -2.34
CA ASN A 31 5.84 -10.20 -2.46
C ASN A 31 6.95 -9.38 -3.15
N ILE A 32 6.91 -8.05 -3.03
CA ILE A 32 7.96 -7.15 -3.54
C ILE A 32 9.03 -7.03 -2.46
N GLY A 33 10.26 -7.39 -2.82
CA GLY A 33 11.41 -7.35 -1.93
C GLY A 33 11.61 -5.96 -1.31
N LYS A 34 12.05 -5.93 -0.05
CA LYS A 34 12.25 -4.69 0.71
C LYS A 34 13.26 -3.75 0.04
N ASP A 35 14.19 -4.30 -0.72
CA ASP A 35 15.16 -3.57 -1.54
C ASP A 35 14.50 -2.71 -2.64
N ARG A 36 13.27 -3.05 -3.02
CA ARG A 36 12.45 -2.31 -4.00
C ARG A 36 11.34 -1.49 -3.36
N HIS A 37 11.34 -1.33 -2.03
CA HIS A 37 10.30 -0.52 -1.37
C HIS A 37 10.48 0.98 -1.56
N ASP A 38 11.71 1.43 -1.85
CA ASP A 38 11.98 2.81 -2.28
C ASP A 38 11.89 2.98 -3.80
N ALA A 39 11.87 1.89 -4.58
CA ALA A 39 11.74 1.95 -6.03
C ALA A 39 10.42 2.60 -6.45
N GLU A 40 10.43 3.34 -7.55
CA GLU A 40 9.20 3.92 -8.10
C GLU A 40 8.33 2.85 -8.76
N PHE A 41 7.02 3.12 -8.86
CA PHE A 41 6.11 2.24 -9.61
C PHE A 41 6.55 2.05 -11.08
N SER A 42 7.24 3.05 -11.65
CA SER A 42 7.86 3.01 -12.98
C SER A 42 8.96 1.94 -13.08
N GLU A 43 9.69 1.66 -12.01
CA GLU A 43 10.81 0.73 -11.95
C GLU A 43 10.38 -0.72 -11.66
N LEU A 44 9.15 -0.93 -11.19
CA LEU A 44 8.58 -2.26 -10.98
C LEU A 44 8.35 -2.99 -12.30
N THR A 45 8.72 -4.26 -12.33
CA THR A 45 8.46 -5.19 -13.43
C THR A 45 6.96 -5.44 -13.62
N THR A 46 6.55 -5.93 -14.79
CA THR A 46 5.14 -6.22 -15.09
C THR A 46 4.54 -7.22 -14.10
N ASP A 47 5.30 -8.21 -13.65
CA ASP A 47 4.85 -9.21 -12.68
C ASP A 47 4.67 -8.60 -11.28
N GLU A 48 5.60 -7.75 -10.83
CA GLU A 48 5.45 -7.02 -9.57
C GLU A 48 4.24 -6.09 -9.58
N ARG A 49 3.98 -5.41 -10.70
CA ARG A 49 2.77 -4.57 -10.85
C ARG A 49 1.50 -5.39 -10.77
N LYS A 50 1.47 -6.59 -11.38
CA LYS A 50 0.33 -7.52 -11.28
C LYS A 50 0.14 -8.00 -9.84
N ALA A 51 1.21 -8.39 -9.16
CA ALA A 51 1.17 -8.81 -7.76
C ALA A 51 0.67 -7.68 -6.84
N LEU A 52 1.11 -6.45 -7.10
CA LEU A 52 0.66 -5.26 -6.37
C LEU A 52 -0.84 -4.99 -6.55
N ILE A 53 -1.33 -5.05 -7.79
CA ILE A 53 -2.76 -4.89 -8.07
C ILE A 53 -3.57 -5.99 -7.38
N CYS A 54 -3.07 -7.24 -7.39
CA CYS A 54 -3.70 -8.36 -6.70
C CYS A 54 -3.75 -8.12 -5.18
N ALA A 55 -2.64 -7.71 -4.57
CA ALA A 55 -2.56 -7.38 -3.14
C ALA A 55 -3.53 -6.24 -2.76
N MET A 56 -3.62 -5.19 -3.57
CA MET A 56 -4.56 -4.09 -3.34
C MET A 56 -6.03 -4.52 -3.50
N ASN A 57 -6.34 -5.37 -4.48
CA ASN A 57 -7.68 -5.92 -4.64
C ASN A 57 -8.06 -6.83 -3.46
N ASN A 58 -7.12 -7.65 -2.97
CA ASN A 58 -7.31 -8.45 -1.77
C ASN A 58 -7.53 -7.57 -0.55
N LEU A 59 -6.75 -6.50 -0.36
CA LEU A 59 -6.98 -5.54 0.71
C LEU A 59 -8.34 -4.86 0.59
N LYS A 60 -8.78 -4.48 -0.61
CA LYS A 60 -10.12 -3.91 -0.84
C LYS A 60 -11.22 -4.91 -0.47
N ALA A 61 -11.06 -6.18 -0.81
CA ALA A 61 -11.98 -7.24 -0.41
C ALA A 61 -12.00 -7.39 1.12
N VAL A 62 -10.84 -7.40 1.77
CA VAL A 62 -10.71 -7.49 3.23
C VAL A 62 -11.30 -6.28 3.93
N VAL A 63 -11.05 -5.06 3.45
CA VAL A 63 -11.66 -3.83 3.97
C VAL A 63 -13.17 -3.85 3.80
N SER A 64 -13.69 -4.47 2.73
CA SER A 64 -15.13 -4.68 2.59
C SER A 64 -15.71 -5.67 3.61
N LEU A 65 -14.88 -6.56 4.18
CA LEU A 65 -15.26 -7.46 5.27
C LEU A 65 -15.06 -6.82 6.64
N PHE A 66 -14.38 -5.68 6.74
CA PHE A 66 -14.20 -5.01 8.00
C PHE A 66 -15.54 -4.51 8.55
N PRO A 67 -15.77 -4.64 9.87
CA PRO A 67 -16.95 -4.10 10.49
C PRO A 67 -16.99 -2.57 10.26
N LYS A 68 -18.17 -2.07 9.85
CA LYS A 68 -18.39 -0.64 9.54
C LYS A 68 -18.00 0.32 10.68
N ARG A 69 -17.87 -0.19 11.89
CA ARG A 69 -17.34 0.53 13.06
C ARG A 69 -16.27 -0.32 13.73
N MET A 70 -15.02 0.03 13.49
CA MET A 70 -13.89 -0.41 14.33
C MET A 70 -13.72 0.60 15.47
N THR A 71 -14.72 0.66 16.35
CA THR A 71 -14.62 1.44 17.59
C THR A 71 -14.42 0.47 18.74
N LEU A 72 -13.35 0.63 19.51
CA LEU A 72 -13.34 0.08 20.86
C LEU A 72 -14.50 0.75 21.62
N SER A 73 -15.47 -0.03 22.09
CA SER A 73 -16.36 0.45 23.14
C SER A 73 -15.54 0.45 24.42
N ASN A 74 -15.26 1.66 24.94
CA ASN A 74 -14.60 2.05 26.21
C ASN A 74 -13.86 0.96 26.99
#